data_AF-A0A8S1L1F3-F1
#
_entry.id   AF-A0A8S1L1F3-F1
#
_cell.length_a   1.000
_cell.length_b   1.000
_cell.length_c   1.000
_cell.angle_alpha   90.00
_cell.angle_beta   90.00
_cell.angle_gamma   90.00
#
_symmetry.space_group_name_H-M   'P 1'
#
loop_
_entity.id
_entity.type
_entity.pdbx_description
1 polymer ?
#
loop_
_entity_poly.entity_id
_entity_poly.type
_entity_poly.pdbx_seq_one_letter_code
_entity_poly.pdbx_strand_id
1 'polypeptide(L)'
;MSVVELPDIRLYSHKSRTRSKRSNLDQYRSLAVKKSVDKMIKYNSMSSVLGQDNDYYPKQLEDQKKIDEAQEVHANLTELKKSCDNMKMSGNNKDKDIDKMRKDIDQMNYQIEQYNLRQKDLEKQENEYSQKLQEQQKLLSQSNYDKKIFEHMLTRMKKDQVTYQLRANQYERHLKQALSTCQSTSLKAQQIQVLHQKTMLALKEVADGIKQQNKNREKNINRFKNELKQKQDVEQKRDERIKRQQEIAEVAANDIRDGALKKWRKLLLVHKFLNSFLKSKMQIGINQYQNLEVAYQKIKASTGISDANEIVQKFIGREQTYAHLLISISDYEKKINNLKQENQELKNNFNHLKQDYSDMDKEFLVENHKQRNEQTDQDKMVIEVEEKATISGLLQNKLNNWIVRNLKKLAQTKDKGFQGIIDAIKEKLLNLSTMQQQELLNKSIRSSVLELNDQEFLKRNFRIKPKKQNSHLHSNNSQDYSILRDDDELFNELPSKDEEQEDQEEDHLLNQLREEVKGKLLKK
;
A
#
# COMPACT_ATOMS: atom_id res chain seq x y z
N MET A 1 -15.62 -30.30 -35.53
CA MET A 1 -16.25 -30.61 -36.83
C MET A 1 -15.18 -31.14 -37.77
N SER A 2 -15.52 -32.21 -38.51
CA SER A 2 -14.78 -32.91 -39.56
C SER A 2 -13.39 -33.47 -39.21
N VAL A 3 -13.43 -34.74 -38.83
CA VAL A 3 -12.40 -35.77 -38.94
C VAL A 3 -11.89 -35.85 -40.38
N VAL A 4 -10.57 -35.82 -40.57
CA VAL A 4 -9.90 -36.41 -41.74
C VAL A 4 -8.65 -37.13 -41.22
N GLU A 5 -8.85 -38.40 -40.86
CA GLU A 5 -7.79 -39.37 -40.68
C GLU A 5 -7.15 -39.66 -42.06
N LEU A 6 -5.82 -39.57 -42.14
CA LEU A 6 -5.02 -40.00 -43.28
C LEU A 6 -4.00 -41.03 -42.81
N PRO A 7 -3.61 -41.98 -43.68
CA PRO A 7 -3.35 -43.36 -43.29
C PRO A 7 -1.87 -43.63 -43.03
N ASP A 8 -1.64 -44.54 -42.08
CA ASP A 8 -0.39 -45.25 -41.88
C ASP A 8 0.08 -45.92 -43.17
N ILE A 9 1.14 -45.38 -43.78
CA ILE A 9 1.89 -46.09 -44.83
C ILE A 9 2.94 -46.95 -44.13
N ARG A 10 2.56 -48.22 -43.94
CA ARG A 10 3.43 -49.32 -43.57
C ARG A 10 4.66 -49.37 -44.47
N LEU A 11 5.82 -49.45 -43.82
CA LEU A 11 7.10 -49.85 -44.40
C LEU A 11 6.98 -51.26 -45.00
N TYR A 12 6.73 -51.34 -46.31
CA TYR A 12 6.95 -52.56 -47.07
C TYR A 12 8.46 -52.75 -47.30
N SER A 13 9.08 -53.57 -46.45
CA SER A 13 10.37 -54.17 -46.75
C SER A 13 10.20 -55.28 -47.79
N HIS A 14 10.24 -54.92 -49.07
CA HIS A 14 10.40 -55.90 -50.13
C HIS A 14 11.86 -56.36 -50.20
N LYS A 15 12.13 -57.49 -49.54
CA LYS A 15 13.24 -58.39 -49.86
C LYS A 15 13.17 -58.74 -51.36
N SER A 16 13.93 -58.03 -52.17
CA SER A 16 14.21 -58.43 -53.55
C SER A 16 15.47 -59.28 -53.56
N ARG A 17 15.28 -60.61 -53.57
CA ARG A 17 16.29 -61.59 -53.94
C ARG A 17 16.79 -61.27 -55.36
N THR A 18 17.97 -60.66 -55.50
CA THR A 18 18.71 -60.74 -56.76
C THR A 18 19.41 -62.09 -56.82
N ARG A 19 18.72 -63.00 -57.50
CA ARG A 19 19.14 -64.33 -57.91
C ARG A 19 20.48 -64.23 -58.65
N SER A 20 21.51 -64.83 -58.07
CA SER A 20 22.75 -65.23 -58.73
C SER A 20 22.47 -65.76 -60.14
N LYS A 21 22.88 -65.02 -61.17
CA LYS A 21 23.11 -65.58 -62.50
C LYS A 21 24.44 -66.32 -62.42
N ARG A 22 24.40 -67.57 -61.95
CA ARG A 22 25.41 -68.58 -62.27
C ARG A 22 25.58 -68.57 -63.78
N SER A 23 26.82 -68.34 -64.21
CA SER A 23 27.28 -68.39 -65.58
C SER A 23 26.81 -69.67 -66.26
N ASN A 24 26.14 -69.48 -67.40
CA ASN A 24 25.57 -70.49 -68.28
C ASN A 24 26.63 -71.33 -69.03
N LEU A 25 27.72 -71.73 -68.38
CA LEU A 25 28.77 -72.54 -69.01
C LEU A 25 28.28 -73.97 -69.30
N ASP A 26 27.41 -74.52 -68.47
CA ASP A 26 26.83 -75.86 -68.65
C ASP A 26 25.72 -75.91 -69.71
N GLN A 27 25.00 -74.79 -69.93
CA GLN A 27 24.02 -74.69 -71.02
C GLN A 27 24.71 -74.65 -72.39
N TYR A 28 25.87 -74.01 -72.51
CA TYR A 28 26.64 -74.01 -73.76
C TYR A 28 27.39 -75.33 -74.03
N ARG A 29 27.85 -76.05 -72.99
CA ARG A 29 28.37 -77.42 -73.15
C ARG A 29 27.29 -78.40 -73.62
N SER A 30 26.07 -78.33 -73.09
CA SER A 30 24.99 -79.22 -73.55
C SER A 30 24.51 -78.89 -74.97
N LEU A 31 24.57 -77.62 -75.40
CA LEU A 31 24.23 -77.23 -76.77
C LEU A 31 25.32 -77.58 -77.79
N ALA A 32 26.61 -77.54 -77.41
CA ALA A 32 27.72 -77.94 -78.27
C ALA A 32 27.76 -79.47 -78.46
N VAL A 33 27.48 -80.24 -77.41
CA VAL A 33 27.34 -81.70 -77.49
C VAL A 33 26.09 -82.09 -78.30
N LYS A 34 24.96 -81.40 -78.13
CA LYS A 34 23.77 -81.64 -78.98
C LYS A 34 24.01 -81.27 -80.46
N LYS A 35 24.78 -80.23 -80.76
CA LYS A 35 25.13 -79.87 -82.15
C LYS A 35 26.19 -80.78 -82.79
N SER A 36 27.06 -81.45 -82.03
CA SER A 36 27.96 -82.47 -82.59
C SER A 36 27.27 -83.82 -82.78
N VAL A 37 26.32 -84.17 -81.89
CA VAL A 37 25.47 -85.36 -82.02
C VAL A 37 24.45 -85.21 -83.17
N ASP A 38 23.85 -84.03 -83.37
CA ASP A 38 22.96 -83.79 -84.51
C ASP A 38 23.71 -83.75 -85.87
N LYS A 39 25.02 -83.46 -85.88
CA LYS A 39 25.87 -83.62 -87.08
C LYS A 39 26.24 -85.09 -87.34
N MET A 40 26.38 -85.93 -86.31
CA MET A 40 26.60 -87.38 -86.47
C MET A 40 25.34 -88.14 -86.89
N ILE A 41 24.14 -87.65 -86.56
CA ILE A 41 22.87 -88.35 -86.86
C ILE A 41 22.31 -87.97 -88.24
N LYS A 42 22.64 -86.79 -88.80
CA LYS A 42 22.14 -86.34 -90.13
C LYS A 42 22.96 -86.80 -91.34
N TYR A 43 24.21 -87.23 -91.15
CA TYR A 43 25.03 -87.80 -92.22
C TYR A 43 25.48 -89.20 -91.81
N ASN A 44 24.59 -90.16 -92.05
CA ASN A 44 24.84 -91.58 -91.87
C ASN A 44 25.78 -92.09 -92.98
N SER A 45 27.09 -91.83 -92.84
CA SER A 45 28.14 -92.33 -93.73
C SER A 45 29.27 -92.95 -92.89
N MET A 46 29.18 -94.26 -92.70
CA MET A 46 30.19 -95.13 -92.07
C MET A 46 31.30 -95.57 -93.05
N SER A 47 31.68 -94.74 -94.03
CA SER A 47 32.66 -95.12 -95.07
C SER A 47 33.93 -94.26 -95.10
N SER A 48 34.25 -93.50 -94.05
CA SER A 48 35.40 -92.57 -94.05
C SER A 48 36.37 -92.75 -92.86
N VAL A 49 36.24 -93.82 -92.07
CA VAL A 49 37.10 -94.07 -90.90
C VAL A 49 37.80 -95.45 -90.94
N LEU A 50 37.47 -96.30 -91.91
CA LEU A 50 38.18 -97.55 -92.18
C LEU A 50 38.53 -97.59 -93.67
N GLY A 51 39.74 -97.17 -94.02
CA GLY A 51 40.26 -97.32 -95.37
C GLY A 51 40.37 -98.81 -95.70
N GLN A 52 39.63 -99.24 -96.71
CA GLN A 52 39.66 -100.59 -97.24
C GLN A 52 40.92 -100.79 -98.10
N ASP A 53 41.53 -101.95 -97.85
CA ASP A 53 42.44 -102.68 -98.70
C ASP A 53 41.92 -102.79 -100.14
N ASN A 54 42.83 -102.72 -101.11
CA ASN A 54 42.62 -103.35 -102.41
C ASN A 54 43.92 -104.03 -102.85
N ASP A 55 43.82 -105.36 -102.86
CA ASP A 55 44.73 -106.33 -103.43
C ASP A 55 45.10 -106.02 -104.87
N TYR A 56 46.38 -106.21 -105.21
CA TYR A 56 46.78 -106.52 -106.58
C TYR A 56 48.01 -107.43 -106.61
N TYR A 57 47.77 -108.74 -106.71
CA TYR A 57 48.72 -109.74 -107.22
C TYR A 57 48.08 -110.40 -108.45
N PRO A 58 48.86 -110.78 -109.48
CA PRO A 58 48.97 -112.21 -109.76
C PRO A 58 50.32 -112.71 -110.32
N LYS A 59 50.80 -113.80 -109.72
CA LYS A 59 51.33 -115.07 -110.30
C LYS A 59 52.16 -115.13 -111.62
N GLN A 60 53.39 -115.64 -111.44
CA GLN A 60 53.97 -116.90 -111.97
C GLN A 60 54.62 -117.05 -113.37
N LEU A 61 55.83 -117.66 -113.27
CA LEU A 61 56.52 -118.66 -114.11
C LEU A 61 57.44 -118.26 -115.30
N GLU A 62 58.73 -118.52 -115.07
CA GLU A 62 59.74 -119.22 -115.91
C GLU A 62 59.60 -119.22 -117.43
N ASP A 63 60.60 -118.67 -118.14
CA ASP A 63 61.48 -119.49 -118.99
C ASP A 63 62.74 -118.73 -119.48
N GLN A 64 63.82 -119.48 -119.64
CA GLN A 64 65.17 -119.07 -120.00
C GLN A 64 65.25 -118.28 -121.33
N LYS A 65 66.05 -117.19 -121.36
CA LYS A 65 67.00 -116.87 -122.45
C LYS A 65 67.85 -115.62 -122.14
N LYS A 66 69.17 -115.90 -122.09
CA LYS A 66 70.36 -115.04 -122.20
C LYS A 66 70.20 -113.54 -122.60
N ILE A 67 70.89 -112.69 -121.80
CA ILE A 67 71.58 -111.41 -122.13
C ILE A 67 70.71 -110.12 -122.09
N ASP A 68 70.87 -109.27 -121.07
CA ASP A 68 71.70 -108.03 -121.07
C ASP A 68 71.43 -107.15 -119.81
N GLU A 69 72.34 -107.11 -118.83
CA GLU A 69 72.22 -106.40 -117.53
C GLU A 69 71.98 -104.86 -117.65
N ALA A 70 72.16 -104.28 -118.84
CA ALA A 70 72.03 -102.84 -119.07
C ALA A 70 70.57 -102.33 -119.03
N GLN A 71 69.57 -103.17 -119.33
CA GLN A 71 68.16 -102.73 -119.39
C GLN A 71 67.46 -102.72 -118.02
N GLU A 72 67.87 -103.58 -117.08
CA GLU A 72 67.26 -103.67 -115.75
C GLU A 72 67.70 -102.50 -114.85
N VAL A 73 68.97 -102.07 -114.96
CA VAL A 73 69.48 -100.86 -114.32
C VAL A 73 68.76 -99.61 -114.85
N HIS A 74 68.46 -99.56 -116.16
CA HIS A 74 67.70 -98.46 -116.74
C HIS A 74 66.24 -98.46 -116.24
N ALA A 75 65.58 -99.61 -116.14
CA ALA A 75 64.22 -99.71 -115.60
C ALA A 75 64.15 -99.25 -114.13
N ASN A 76 65.08 -99.71 -113.28
CA ASN A 76 65.17 -99.30 -111.87
C ASN A 76 65.51 -97.81 -111.70
N LEU A 77 66.39 -97.24 -112.53
CA LEU A 77 66.65 -95.78 -112.56
C LEU A 77 65.42 -94.96 -113.00
N THR A 78 64.60 -95.51 -113.88
CA THR A 78 63.37 -94.84 -114.35
C THR A 78 62.29 -94.85 -113.27
N GLU A 79 62.17 -95.92 -112.49
CA GLU A 79 61.28 -95.99 -111.33
C GLU A 79 61.74 -95.11 -110.18
N LEU A 80 63.05 -95.09 -109.87
CA LEU A 80 63.61 -94.16 -108.89
C LEU A 80 63.40 -92.70 -109.29
N LYS A 81 63.53 -92.38 -110.58
CA LYS A 81 63.22 -91.05 -111.10
C LYS A 81 61.75 -90.71 -110.96
N LYS A 82 60.82 -91.62 -111.30
CA LYS A 82 59.39 -91.44 -111.07
C LYS A 82 59.04 -91.28 -109.59
N SER A 83 59.70 -92.02 -108.70
CA SER A 83 59.52 -91.90 -107.25
C SER A 83 60.07 -90.57 -106.73
N CYS A 84 61.23 -90.12 -107.21
CA CYS A 84 61.82 -88.83 -106.89
C CYS A 84 60.94 -87.67 -107.41
N ASP A 85 60.42 -87.78 -108.63
CA ASP A 85 59.49 -86.82 -109.23
C ASP A 85 58.15 -86.82 -108.46
N ASN A 86 57.64 -87.97 -108.04
CA ASN A 86 56.45 -88.06 -107.18
C ASN A 86 56.69 -87.46 -105.78
N MET A 87 57.86 -87.68 -105.17
CA MET A 87 58.23 -87.05 -103.90
C MET A 87 58.38 -85.54 -104.05
N LYS A 88 58.93 -85.07 -105.17
CA LYS A 88 59.06 -83.64 -105.48
C LYS A 88 57.70 -83.00 -105.74
N MET A 89 56.79 -83.69 -106.45
CA MET A 89 55.42 -83.24 -106.65
C MET A 89 54.61 -83.25 -105.34
N SER A 90 54.79 -84.26 -104.50
CA SER A 90 54.18 -84.33 -103.16
C SER A 90 54.72 -83.24 -102.23
N GLY A 91 56.04 -82.99 -102.26
CA GLY A 91 56.68 -81.87 -101.56
C GLY A 91 56.12 -80.53 -102.02
N ASN A 92 56.09 -80.28 -103.33
CA ASN A 92 55.49 -79.07 -103.91
C ASN A 92 54.01 -78.89 -103.53
N ASN A 93 53.24 -79.98 -103.44
CA ASN A 93 51.83 -79.91 -103.01
C ASN A 93 51.71 -79.60 -101.52
N LYS A 94 52.55 -80.20 -100.68
CA LYS A 94 52.63 -79.87 -99.25
C LYS A 94 53.09 -78.44 -99.02
N ASP A 95 54.04 -77.93 -99.80
CA ASP A 95 54.48 -76.54 -99.74
C ASP A 95 53.36 -75.57 -100.12
N LYS A 96 52.59 -75.89 -101.18
CA LYS A 96 51.37 -75.15 -101.52
C LYS A 96 50.34 -75.16 -100.41
N ASP A 97 50.17 -76.28 -99.72
CA ASP A 97 49.23 -76.37 -98.60
C ASP A 97 49.75 -75.65 -97.34
N ILE A 98 51.07 -75.66 -97.09
CA ILE A 98 51.70 -74.83 -96.06
C ILE A 98 51.51 -73.35 -96.37
N ASP A 99 51.67 -72.93 -97.62
CA ASP A 99 51.44 -71.54 -98.03
C ASP A 99 49.96 -71.14 -97.94
N LYS A 100 49.02 -72.05 -98.22
CA LYS A 100 47.59 -71.82 -97.94
C LYS A 100 47.35 -71.66 -96.45
N MET A 101 47.87 -72.57 -95.62
CA MET A 101 47.73 -72.48 -94.16
C MET A 101 48.35 -71.20 -93.60
N ARG A 102 49.48 -70.73 -94.13
CA ARG A 102 50.06 -69.43 -93.76
C ARG A 102 49.15 -68.27 -94.12
N LYS A 103 48.58 -68.26 -95.33
CA LYS A 103 47.60 -67.24 -95.74
C LYS A 103 46.35 -67.26 -94.86
N ASP A 104 45.86 -68.44 -94.48
CA ASP A 104 44.72 -68.59 -93.58
C ASP A 104 45.07 -68.09 -92.17
N ILE A 105 46.29 -68.37 -91.67
CA ILE A 105 46.81 -67.85 -90.40
C ILE A 105 46.90 -66.32 -90.44
N ASP A 106 47.43 -65.74 -91.52
CA ASP A 106 47.53 -64.28 -91.69
C ASP A 106 46.14 -63.64 -91.77
N GLN A 107 45.19 -64.28 -92.47
CA GLN A 107 43.80 -63.82 -92.53
C GLN A 107 43.12 -63.91 -91.17
N MET A 108 43.36 -64.96 -90.40
CA MET A 108 42.89 -65.07 -89.01
C MET A 108 43.52 -64.01 -88.11
N ASN A 109 44.83 -63.76 -88.23
CA ASN A 109 45.52 -62.71 -87.48
C ASN A 109 44.95 -61.32 -87.80
N TYR A 110 44.68 -61.03 -89.07
CA TYR A 110 44.02 -59.80 -89.49
C TYR A 110 42.61 -59.66 -88.88
N GLN A 111 41.83 -60.75 -88.85
CA GLN A 111 40.52 -60.74 -88.19
C GLN A 111 40.65 -60.50 -86.68
N ILE A 112 41.61 -61.14 -86.01
CA ILE A 112 41.90 -60.94 -84.57
C ILE A 112 42.23 -59.47 -84.30
N GLU A 113 43.05 -58.85 -85.14
CA GLU A 113 43.43 -57.44 -84.99
C GLU A 113 42.22 -56.50 -85.17
N GLN A 114 41.35 -56.77 -86.14
CA GLN A 114 40.08 -56.06 -86.33
C GLN A 114 39.13 -56.22 -85.13
N TYR A 115 39.03 -57.42 -84.56
CA TYR A 115 38.25 -57.66 -83.34
C TYR A 115 38.83 -56.91 -82.15
N ASN A 116 40.15 -56.88 -81.98
CA ASN A 116 40.82 -56.16 -80.91
C ASN A 116 40.62 -54.64 -81.03
N LEU A 117 40.68 -54.09 -82.25
CA LEU A 117 40.37 -52.68 -82.51
C LEU A 117 38.92 -52.35 -82.12
N ARG A 118 37.97 -53.17 -82.59
CA ARG A 118 36.55 -53.00 -82.26
C ARG A 118 36.28 -53.15 -80.75
N GLN A 119 36.97 -54.07 -80.09
CA GLN A 119 36.88 -54.24 -78.64
C GLN A 119 37.39 -52.99 -77.90
N LYS A 120 38.54 -52.44 -78.30
CA LYS A 120 39.05 -51.19 -77.72
C LYS A 120 38.09 -50.01 -77.92
N ASP A 121 37.44 -49.91 -79.07
CA ASP A 121 36.45 -48.86 -79.32
C ASP A 121 35.18 -49.05 -78.49
N LEU A 122 34.72 -50.29 -78.30
CA LEU A 122 33.62 -50.60 -77.39
C LEU A 122 33.98 -50.31 -75.93
N GLU A 123 35.19 -50.64 -75.49
CA GLU A 123 35.69 -50.32 -74.14
C GLU A 123 35.78 -48.81 -73.93
N LYS A 124 36.21 -48.03 -74.92
CA LYS A 124 36.15 -46.56 -74.87
C LYS A 124 34.72 -46.07 -74.71
N GLN A 125 33.77 -46.57 -75.51
CA GLN A 125 32.36 -46.20 -75.40
C GLN A 125 31.77 -46.59 -74.04
N GLU A 126 32.07 -47.78 -73.54
CA GLU A 126 31.63 -48.23 -72.21
C GLU A 126 32.18 -47.31 -71.10
N ASN A 127 33.45 -46.93 -71.18
CA ASN A 127 34.06 -45.99 -70.26
C ASN A 127 33.42 -44.59 -70.34
N GLU A 128 33.14 -44.08 -71.54
CA GLU A 128 32.42 -42.81 -71.72
C GLU A 128 31.00 -42.86 -71.14
N TYR A 129 30.26 -43.94 -71.36
CA TYR A 129 28.93 -44.12 -70.78
C TYR A 129 28.98 -44.27 -69.26
N SER A 130 29.98 -44.97 -68.73
CA SER A 130 30.21 -45.09 -67.29
C SER A 130 30.52 -43.74 -66.64
N GLN A 131 31.37 -42.92 -67.28
CA GLN A 131 31.64 -41.54 -66.83
C GLN A 131 30.38 -40.68 -66.86
N LYS A 132 29.61 -40.70 -67.96
CA LYS A 132 28.32 -39.98 -68.05
C LYS A 132 27.32 -40.43 -66.99
N LEU A 133 27.24 -41.72 -66.70
CA LEU A 133 26.38 -42.26 -65.65
C LEU A 133 26.82 -41.76 -64.26
N GLN A 134 28.13 -41.72 -64.01
CA GLN A 134 28.69 -41.20 -62.76
C GLN A 134 28.43 -39.69 -62.61
N GLU A 135 28.58 -38.91 -63.68
CA GLU A 135 28.24 -37.48 -63.68
C GLU A 135 26.76 -37.24 -63.41
N GLN A 136 25.87 -38.01 -64.04
CA GLN A 136 24.43 -37.93 -63.79
C GLN A 136 24.09 -38.33 -62.34
N GLN A 137 24.77 -39.33 -61.77
CA GLN A 137 24.61 -39.66 -60.35
C GLN A 137 25.07 -38.53 -59.42
N LYS A 138 26.16 -37.83 -59.75
CA LYS A 138 26.62 -36.65 -59.01
C LYS A 138 25.63 -35.48 -59.12
N LEU A 139 25.10 -35.22 -60.31
CA LEU A 139 24.05 -34.21 -60.51
C LEU A 139 22.77 -34.56 -59.74
N LEU A 140 22.37 -35.82 -59.73
CA LEU A 140 21.20 -36.28 -58.99
C LEU A 140 21.41 -36.21 -57.48
N SER A 141 22.61 -36.52 -56.98
CA SER A 141 22.93 -36.39 -55.55
C SER A 141 22.98 -34.92 -55.12
N GLN A 142 23.51 -34.03 -55.96
CA GLN A 142 23.47 -32.57 -55.74
C GLN A 142 22.04 -32.04 -55.74
N SER A 143 21.22 -32.41 -56.73
CA SER A 143 19.80 -32.04 -56.78
C SER A 143 19.01 -32.52 -55.56
N ASN A 144 19.30 -33.74 -55.07
CA ASN A 144 18.70 -34.25 -53.84
C ASN A 144 19.17 -33.48 -52.59
N TYR A 145 20.40 -32.99 -52.57
CA TYR A 145 20.91 -32.15 -51.49
C TYR A 145 20.21 -30.79 -51.50
N ASP A 146 20.11 -30.15 -52.66
CA ASP A 146 19.39 -28.88 -52.84
C ASP A 146 17.92 -29.01 -52.44
N LYS A 147 17.25 -30.09 -52.85
CA LYS A 147 15.88 -30.41 -52.42
C LYS A 147 15.75 -30.42 -50.89
N LYS A 148 16.68 -31.07 -50.18
CA LYS A 148 16.67 -31.11 -48.70
C LYS A 148 16.89 -29.73 -48.08
N ILE A 149 17.74 -28.89 -48.67
CA ILE A 149 17.92 -27.50 -48.23
C ILE A 149 16.61 -26.73 -48.38
N PHE A 150 15.95 -26.81 -49.54
CA PHE A 150 14.68 -26.14 -49.77
C PHE A 150 13.57 -26.66 -48.84
N GLU A 151 13.48 -27.96 -48.60
CA GLU A 151 12.56 -28.55 -47.62
C GLU A 151 12.81 -28.02 -46.20
N HIS A 152 14.08 -27.89 -45.80
CA HIS A 152 14.42 -27.34 -44.49
C HIS A 152 14.05 -25.84 -44.39
N MET A 153 14.37 -25.04 -45.42
CA MET A 153 13.99 -23.63 -45.46
C MET A 153 12.46 -23.46 -45.41
N LEU A 154 11.71 -24.27 -46.15
CA LEU A 154 10.25 -24.25 -46.15
C LEU A 154 9.67 -24.64 -44.78
N THR A 155 10.26 -25.63 -44.11
CA THR A 155 9.88 -26.02 -42.75
C THR A 155 10.13 -24.88 -41.75
N ARG A 156 11.28 -24.21 -41.85
CA ARG A 156 11.60 -23.04 -41.02
C ARG A 156 10.64 -21.89 -41.28
N MET A 157 10.36 -21.56 -42.54
CA MET A 157 9.40 -20.51 -42.90
C MET A 157 8.00 -20.79 -42.37
N LYS A 158 7.53 -22.04 -42.45
CA LYS A 158 6.24 -22.45 -41.84
C LYS A 158 6.24 -22.26 -40.33
N LYS A 159 7.33 -22.63 -39.66
CA LYS A 159 7.47 -22.42 -38.20
C LYS A 159 7.44 -20.93 -37.88
N ASP A 160 8.20 -20.11 -38.60
CA ASP A 160 8.26 -18.66 -38.41
C ASP A 160 6.87 -18.04 -38.66
N GLN A 161 6.15 -18.45 -39.70
CA GLN A 161 4.77 -18.02 -39.98
C GLN A 161 3.84 -18.32 -38.80
N VAL A 162 3.90 -19.52 -38.22
CA VAL A 162 3.10 -19.88 -37.04
C VAL A 162 3.49 -19.01 -35.84
N THR A 163 4.77 -18.73 -35.63
CA THR A 163 5.19 -17.82 -34.54
C THR A 163 4.68 -16.39 -34.72
N TYR A 164 4.64 -15.88 -35.96
CA TYR A 164 4.08 -14.57 -36.26
C TYR A 164 2.57 -14.53 -36.05
N GLN A 165 1.85 -15.58 -36.45
CA GLN A 165 0.41 -15.69 -36.18
C GLN A 165 0.12 -15.74 -34.67
N LEU A 166 0.92 -16.47 -33.90
CA LEU A 166 0.78 -16.52 -32.44
C LEU A 166 0.99 -15.13 -31.82
N ARG A 167 2.02 -14.40 -32.25
CA ARG A 167 2.29 -13.02 -31.79
C ARG A 167 1.17 -12.06 -32.19
N ALA A 168 0.66 -12.14 -33.42
CA ALA A 168 -0.48 -11.34 -33.87
C ALA A 168 -1.71 -11.57 -32.97
N ASN A 169 -2.03 -12.82 -32.66
CA ASN A 169 -3.13 -13.17 -31.76
C ASN A 169 -2.90 -12.67 -30.33
N GLN A 170 -1.66 -12.70 -29.82
CA GLN A 170 -1.32 -12.12 -28.52
C GLN A 170 -1.55 -10.60 -28.51
N TYR A 171 -1.11 -9.89 -29.55
CA TYR A 171 -1.36 -8.45 -29.67
C TYR A 171 -2.85 -8.12 -29.77
N GLU A 172 -3.63 -8.92 -30.49
CA GLU A 172 -5.08 -8.75 -30.55
C GLU A 172 -5.75 -8.92 -29.18
N ARG A 173 -5.32 -9.91 -28.39
CA ARG A 173 -5.81 -10.10 -27.00
C ARG A 173 -5.44 -8.92 -26.10
N HIS A 174 -4.20 -8.44 -26.18
CA HIS A 174 -3.76 -7.26 -25.44
C HIS A 174 -4.54 -6.01 -25.82
N LEU A 175 -4.82 -5.83 -27.11
CA LEU A 175 -5.64 -4.72 -27.60
C LEU A 175 -7.08 -4.80 -27.05
N LYS A 176 -7.72 -5.98 -27.11
CA LYS A 176 -9.06 -6.20 -26.55
C LYS A 176 -9.11 -5.92 -25.04
N GLN A 177 -8.09 -6.37 -24.31
CA GLN A 177 -7.97 -6.11 -22.87
C GLN A 177 -7.77 -4.61 -22.57
N ALA A 178 -6.92 -3.93 -23.33
CA ALA A 178 -6.70 -2.49 -23.20
C ALA A 178 -7.98 -1.69 -23.51
N LEU A 179 -8.72 -2.07 -24.55
CA LEU A 179 -10.01 -1.46 -24.90
C LEU A 179 -11.05 -1.65 -23.80
N SER A 180 -11.20 -2.87 -23.26
CA SER A 180 -12.09 -3.16 -22.14
C SER A 180 -11.72 -2.34 -20.90
N THR A 181 -10.42 -2.22 -20.60
CA THR A 181 -9.93 -1.40 -19.49
C THR A 181 -10.26 0.08 -19.73
N CYS A 182 -10.03 0.61 -20.94
CA CYS A 182 -10.34 1.99 -21.32
C CYS A 182 -11.84 2.30 -21.23
N GLN A 183 -12.70 1.37 -21.62
CA GLN A 183 -14.15 1.51 -21.45
C GLN A 183 -14.54 1.53 -19.97
N SER A 184 -13.95 0.64 -19.15
CA SER A 184 -14.23 0.60 -17.71
C SER A 184 -13.76 1.87 -16.99
N THR A 185 -12.62 2.45 -17.39
CA THR A 185 -12.13 3.71 -16.82
C THR A 185 -12.97 4.90 -17.28
N SER A 186 -13.43 4.90 -18.54
CA SER A 186 -14.36 5.91 -19.05
C SER A 186 -15.67 5.93 -18.26
N LEU A 187 -16.27 4.77 -17.97
CA LEU A 187 -17.47 4.68 -17.14
C LEU A 187 -17.23 5.18 -15.70
N LYS A 188 -16.09 4.82 -15.10
CA LYS A 188 -15.71 5.34 -13.77
C LYS A 188 -15.53 6.85 -13.77
N ALA A 189 -14.94 7.42 -14.82
CA ALA A 189 -14.79 8.87 -14.96
C ALA A 189 -16.16 9.57 -15.05
N GLN A 190 -17.11 9.01 -15.81
CA GLN A 190 -18.49 9.51 -15.86
C GLN A 190 -19.17 9.44 -14.49
N GLN A 191 -19.00 8.34 -13.75
CA GLN A 191 -19.55 8.21 -12.40
C GLN A 191 -18.97 9.25 -11.43
N ILE A 192 -17.66 9.50 -11.49
CA ILE A 192 -16.99 10.54 -10.69
C ILE A 192 -17.55 11.92 -11.05
N GLN A 193 -17.77 12.21 -12.33
CA GLN A 193 -18.34 13.48 -12.77
C GLN A 193 -19.76 13.69 -12.22
N VAL A 194 -20.61 12.66 -12.27
CA VAL A 194 -21.97 12.71 -11.69
C VAL A 194 -21.90 12.91 -10.17
N LEU A 195 -21.01 12.21 -9.48
CA LEU A 195 -20.84 12.39 -8.03
C LEU A 195 -20.35 13.80 -7.70
N HIS A 196 -19.39 14.33 -8.44
CA HIS A 196 -18.91 15.70 -8.29
C HIS A 196 -20.03 16.73 -8.47
N GLN A 197 -20.88 16.57 -9.50
CA GLN A 197 -22.04 17.42 -9.69
C GLN A 197 -23.02 17.37 -8.51
N LYS A 198 -23.29 16.17 -7.97
CA LYS A 198 -24.13 16.02 -6.77
C LYS A 198 -23.52 16.70 -5.54
N THR A 199 -22.22 16.55 -5.33
CA THR A 199 -21.51 17.22 -4.23
C THR A 199 -21.55 18.75 -4.39
N MET A 200 -21.38 19.27 -5.61
CA MET A 200 -21.47 20.71 -5.89
C MET A 200 -22.87 21.26 -5.61
N LEU A 201 -23.93 20.52 -5.95
CA LEU A 201 -25.30 20.90 -5.62
C LEU A 201 -25.53 20.91 -4.10
N ALA A 202 -25.10 19.87 -3.38
CA ALA A 202 -25.21 19.81 -1.93
C ALA A 202 -24.44 20.96 -1.24
N LEU A 203 -23.24 21.29 -1.72
CA LEU A 203 -22.48 22.44 -1.21
C LEU A 203 -23.19 23.76 -1.45
N LYS A 204 -23.85 23.92 -2.60
CA LYS A 204 -24.64 25.12 -2.91
C LYS A 204 -25.83 25.24 -1.95
N GLU A 205 -26.55 24.15 -1.69
CA GLU A 205 -27.67 24.12 -0.74
C GLU A 205 -27.21 24.50 0.69
N VAL A 206 -26.08 23.95 1.15
CA VAL A 206 -25.49 24.32 2.45
C VAL A 206 -25.10 25.80 2.48
N ALA A 207 -24.47 26.31 1.42
CA ALA A 207 -24.07 27.71 1.33
C ALA A 207 -25.29 28.66 1.35
N ASP A 208 -26.36 28.31 0.65
CA ASP A 208 -27.60 29.08 0.64
C ASP A 208 -28.31 29.00 2.00
N GLY A 209 -28.26 27.84 2.68
CA GLY A 209 -28.71 27.66 4.06
C GLY A 209 -27.98 28.57 5.04
N ILE A 210 -26.65 28.63 4.97
CA ILE A 210 -25.81 29.52 5.80
C ILE A 210 -26.15 30.99 5.54
N LYS A 211 -26.29 31.40 4.27
CA LYS A 211 -26.68 32.77 3.91
C LYS A 211 -28.04 33.14 4.51
N GLN A 212 -29.02 32.25 4.42
CA GLN A 212 -30.35 32.48 4.98
C GLN A 212 -30.31 32.57 6.52
N GLN A 213 -29.53 31.70 7.17
CA GLN A 213 -29.32 31.75 8.62
C GLN A 213 -28.65 33.07 9.04
N ASN A 214 -27.63 33.52 8.32
CA ASN A 214 -26.95 34.79 8.59
C ASN A 214 -27.90 35.98 8.42
N LYS A 215 -28.71 35.99 7.36
CA LYS A 215 -29.75 37.00 7.15
C LYS A 215 -30.77 37.04 8.29
N ASN A 216 -31.15 35.87 8.83
CA ASN A 216 -32.05 35.79 9.97
C ASN A 216 -31.38 36.27 11.27
N ARG A 217 -30.11 35.90 11.50
CA ARG A 217 -29.32 36.40 12.64
C ARG A 217 -29.18 37.92 12.60
N GLU A 218 -28.88 38.49 11.43
CA GLU A 218 -28.77 39.94 11.25
C GLU A 218 -30.10 40.65 11.53
N LYS A 219 -31.22 40.12 11.04
CA LYS A 219 -32.56 40.62 11.39
C LYS A 219 -32.82 40.58 12.89
N ASN A 220 -32.44 39.49 13.58
CA ASN A 220 -32.62 39.37 15.03
C ASN A 220 -31.73 40.34 15.80
N ILE A 221 -30.46 40.49 15.41
CA ILE A 221 -29.54 41.47 15.98
C ILE A 221 -30.11 42.88 15.82
N ASN A 222 -30.64 43.22 14.64
CA ASN A 222 -31.24 44.53 14.40
C ASN A 222 -32.51 44.75 15.24
N ARG A 223 -33.34 43.71 15.45
CA ARG A 223 -34.47 43.78 16.39
C ARG A 223 -33.99 44.06 17.82
N PHE A 224 -33.01 43.31 18.32
CA PHE A 224 -32.45 43.53 19.65
C PHE A 224 -31.80 44.91 19.82
N LYS A 225 -31.08 45.40 18.80
CA LYS A 225 -30.54 46.78 18.80
C LYS A 225 -31.65 47.82 18.94
N ASN A 226 -32.76 47.64 18.22
CA ASN A 226 -33.90 48.55 18.29
C ASN A 226 -34.59 48.46 19.67
N GLU A 227 -34.79 47.27 20.22
CA GLU A 227 -35.34 47.08 21.57
C GLU A 227 -34.44 47.68 22.66
N LEU A 228 -33.12 47.49 22.55
CA LEU A 228 -32.13 48.08 23.47
C LEU A 228 -32.19 49.60 23.41
N LYS A 229 -32.24 50.18 22.21
CA LYS A 229 -32.36 51.62 22.01
C LYS A 229 -33.67 52.16 22.61
N GLN A 230 -34.78 51.46 22.40
CA GLN A 230 -36.06 51.83 23.02
C GLN A 230 -36.01 51.80 24.55
N LYS A 231 -35.38 50.77 25.15
CA LYS A 231 -35.17 50.69 26.60
C LYS A 231 -34.30 51.85 27.10
N GLN A 232 -33.21 52.14 26.41
CA GLN A 232 -32.31 53.24 26.72
C GLN A 232 -33.05 54.59 26.65
N ASP A 233 -33.87 54.83 25.62
CA ASP A 233 -34.67 56.06 25.49
C ASP A 233 -35.70 56.20 26.63
N VAL A 234 -36.30 55.09 27.08
CA VAL A 234 -37.24 55.07 28.22
C VAL A 234 -36.52 55.34 29.54
N GLU A 235 -35.34 54.77 29.73
CA GLU A 235 -34.48 54.99 30.89
C GLU A 235 -34.00 56.44 30.97
N GLN A 236 -33.52 57.02 29.85
CA GLN A 236 -33.16 58.43 29.78
C GLN A 236 -34.34 59.34 30.16
N LYS A 237 -35.56 59.06 29.66
CA LYS A 237 -36.77 59.80 30.06
C LYS A 237 -37.13 59.62 31.54
N ARG A 238 -36.77 58.48 32.16
CA ARG A 238 -36.94 58.27 33.60
C ARG A 238 -35.93 59.11 34.38
N ASP A 239 -34.67 59.09 33.98
CA ASP A 239 -33.61 59.87 34.62
C ASP A 239 -33.86 61.37 34.51
N GLU A 240 -34.30 61.86 33.34
CA GLU A 240 -34.72 63.25 33.16
C GLU A 240 -35.87 63.64 34.10
N ARG A 241 -36.85 62.74 34.31
CA ARG A 241 -37.94 62.99 35.27
C ARG A 241 -37.44 63.03 36.70
N ILE A 242 -36.54 62.12 37.08
CA ILE A 242 -35.93 62.10 38.41
C ILE A 242 -35.11 63.37 38.64
N LYS A 243 -34.27 63.78 37.67
CA LYS A 243 -33.52 65.03 37.72
C LYS A 243 -34.42 66.24 37.89
N ARG A 244 -35.49 66.37 37.10
CA ARG A 244 -36.47 67.46 37.26
C ARG A 244 -37.16 67.43 38.63
N GLN A 245 -37.50 66.25 39.15
CA GLN A 245 -38.09 66.14 40.49
C GLN A 245 -37.09 66.54 41.59
N GLN A 246 -35.82 66.17 41.44
CA GLN A 246 -34.75 66.59 42.33
C GLN A 246 -34.55 68.10 42.27
N GLU A 247 -34.51 68.70 41.08
CA GLU A 247 -34.44 70.15 40.89
C GLU A 247 -35.63 70.88 41.56
N ILE A 248 -36.86 70.39 41.38
CA ILE A 248 -38.06 70.95 42.04
C ILE A 248 -37.96 70.82 43.57
N ALA A 249 -37.52 69.66 44.06
CA ALA A 249 -37.35 69.42 45.49
C ALA A 249 -36.25 70.32 46.09
N GLU A 250 -35.14 70.52 45.38
CA GLU A 250 -34.06 71.42 45.78
C GLU A 250 -34.52 72.88 45.81
N VAL A 251 -35.27 73.33 44.80
CA VAL A 251 -35.86 74.68 44.77
C VAL A 251 -36.83 74.86 45.95
N ALA A 252 -37.74 73.91 46.16
CA ALA A 252 -38.68 73.96 47.28
C ALA A 252 -37.97 73.93 48.65
N ALA A 253 -36.94 73.10 48.81
CA ALA A 253 -36.15 73.04 50.04
C ALA A 253 -35.37 74.34 50.28
N ASN A 254 -34.84 74.97 49.23
CA ASN A 254 -34.17 76.26 49.32
C ASN A 254 -35.15 77.38 49.69
N ASP A 255 -36.37 77.40 49.12
CA ASP A 255 -37.41 78.36 49.48
C ASP A 255 -37.88 78.21 50.95
N ILE A 256 -38.07 76.97 51.42
CA ILE A 256 -38.39 76.69 52.83
C ILE A 256 -37.24 77.14 53.74
N ARG A 257 -35.99 76.86 53.36
CA ARG A 257 -34.80 77.24 54.11
C ARG A 257 -34.67 78.77 54.21
N ASP A 258 -34.84 79.51 53.11
CA ASP A 258 -34.77 80.97 53.10
C ASP A 258 -35.95 81.61 53.88
N GLY A 259 -37.15 81.02 53.77
CA GLY A 259 -38.31 81.40 54.57
C GLY A 259 -38.08 81.23 56.08
N ALA A 260 -37.53 80.09 56.49
CA ALA A 260 -37.15 79.84 57.87
C ALA A 260 -36.05 80.81 58.33
N LEU A 261 -35.02 81.03 57.51
CA LEU A 261 -33.89 81.89 57.84
C LEU A 261 -34.34 83.36 58.04
N LYS A 262 -35.29 83.85 57.25
CA LYS A 262 -35.96 85.16 57.47
C LYS A 262 -36.71 85.22 58.80
N LYS A 263 -37.44 84.17 59.17
CA LYS A 263 -38.14 84.09 60.47
C LYS A 263 -37.14 84.07 61.63
N TRP A 264 -36.09 83.27 61.54
CA TRP A 264 -35.01 83.22 62.54
C TRP A 264 -34.29 84.56 62.69
N ARG A 265 -34.03 85.28 61.59
CA ARG A 265 -33.47 86.64 61.65
C ARG A 265 -34.38 87.62 62.40
N LYS A 266 -35.69 87.61 62.11
CA LYS A 266 -36.68 88.44 62.83
C LYS A 266 -36.74 88.08 64.31
N LEU A 267 -36.79 86.79 64.63
CA LEU A 267 -36.83 86.29 66.01
C LEU A 267 -35.55 86.66 66.78
N LEU A 268 -34.38 86.52 66.16
CA LEU A 268 -33.11 86.91 66.75
C LEU A 268 -33.05 88.42 67.06
N LEU A 269 -33.56 89.26 66.16
CA LEU A 269 -33.66 90.72 66.40
C LEU A 269 -34.54 91.02 67.60
N VAL A 270 -35.71 90.36 67.71
CA VAL A 270 -36.61 90.48 68.86
C VAL A 270 -35.92 90.01 70.15
N HIS A 271 -35.22 88.88 70.13
CA HIS A 271 -34.48 88.39 71.30
C HIS A 271 -33.32 89.32 71.67
N LYS A 272 -32.58 89.89 70.72
CA LYS A 272 -31.54 90.88 71.02
C LYS A 272 -32.13 92.11 71.68
N PHE A 273 -33.26 92.60 71.18
CA PHE A 273 -33.98 93.71 71.79
C PHE A 273 -34.46 93.38 73.22
N LEU A 274 -35.14 92.25 73.39
CA LEU A 274 -35.65 91.81 74.70
C LEU A 274 -34.50 91.54 75.68
N ASN A 275 -33.41 90.93 75.25
CA ASN A 275 -32.24 90.67 76.09
C ASN A 275 -31.55 91.98 76.49
N SER A 276 -31.42 92.95 75.58
CA SER A 276 -30.92 94.28 75.91
C SER A 276 -31.82 94.97 76.94
N PHE A 277 -33.14 94.87 76.77
CA PHE A 277 -34.12 95.43 77.71
C PHE A 277 -34.08 94.74 79.08
N LEU A 278 -34.04 93.41 79.11
CA LEU A 278 -33.94 92.61 80.34
C LEU A 278 -32.60 92.84 81.04
N LYS A 279 -31.48 92.91 80.33
CA LYS A 279 -30.19 93.28 80.92
C LYS A 279 -30.25 94.67 81.56
N SER A 280 -30.85 95.65 80.88
CA SER A 280 -31.06 96.98 81.45
C SER A 280 -31.91 96.92 82.72
N LYS A 281 -33.04 96.18 82.71
CA LYS A 281 -33.91 96.01 83.87
C LYS A 281 -33.23 95.25 85.01
N MET A 282 -32.46 94.21 84.68
CA MET A 282 -31.71 93.41 85.63
C MET A 282 -30.59 94.23 86.26
N GLN A 283 -29.89 95.08 85.49
CA GLN A 283 -28.88 95.99 86.03
C GLN A 283 -29.49 96.96 87.05
N ILE A 284 -30.69 97.49 86.76
CA ILE A 284 -31.45 98.32 87.72
C ILE A 284 -31.77 97.52 88.98
N GLY A 285 -32.25 96.27 88.84
CA GLY A 285 -32.55 95.39 89.98
C GLY A 285 -31.31 95.00 90.78
N ILE A 286 -30.21 94.63 90.13
CA ILE A 286 -28.93 94.29 90.77
C ILE A 286 -28.45 95.48 91.60
N ASN A 287 -28.50 96.69 91.05
CA ASN A 287 -28.12 97.89 91.79
C ASN A 287 -29.02 98.12 93.02
N GLN A 288 -30.31 97.76 92.98
CA GLN A 288 -31.21 97.85 94.13
C GLN A 288 -30.87 96.83 95.23
N TYR A 289 -30.48 95.61 94.87
CA TYR A 289 -30.20 94.52 95.82
C TYR A 289 -28.72 94.33 96.16
N GLN A 290 -27.82 95.12 95.57
CA GLN A 290 -26.38 95.01 95.79
C GLN A 290 -26.01 95.12 97.28
N ASN A 291 -26.72 95.96 98.03
CA ASN A 291 -26.51 96.10 99.49
C ASN A 291 -26.98 94.85 100.27
N LEU A 292 -28.02 94.18 99.79
CA LEU A 292 -28.58 92.97 100.40
C LEU A 292 -27.70 91.74 100.07
N GLU A 293 -27.17 91.68 98.85
CA GLU A 293 -26.21 90.66 98.43
C GLU A 293 -24.88 90.78 99.18
N VAL A 294 -24.37 91.99 99.42
CA VAL A 294 -23.18 92.19 100.27
C VAL A 294 -23.45 91.72 101.71
N ALA A 295 -24.67 91.92 102.23
CA ALA A 295 -25.06 91.41 103.55
C ALA A 295 -25.18 89.87 103.56
N TYR A 296 -25.74 89.27 102.51
CA TYR A 296 -25.85 87.82 102.35
C TYR A 296 -24.48 87.15 102.14
N GLN A 297 -23.58 87.74 101.37
CA GLN A 297 -22.19 87.28 101.21
C GLN A 297 -21.41 87.33 102.52
N LYS A 298 -21.65 88.32 103.38
CA LYS A 298 -21.10 88.35 104.75
C LYS A 298 -21.62 87.19 105.60
N ILE A 299 -22.91 86.84 105.47
CA ILE A 299 -23.50 85.69 106.17
C ILE A 299 -22.94 84.37 105.62
N LYS A 300 -22.87 84.21 104.30
CA LYS A 300 -22.33 83.03 103.60
C LYS A 300 -20.85 82.79 103.89
N ALA A 301 -20.04 83.86 103.91
CA ALA A 301 -18.62 83.79 104.26
C ALA A 301 -18.41 83.38 105.73
N SER A 302 -19.40 83.62 106.60
CA SER A 302 -19.34 83.28 108.03
C SER A 302 -19.83 81.86 108.35
N THR A 303 -20.62 81.23 107.48
CA THR A 303 -21.26 79.92 107.76
C THR A 303 -20.81 78.79 106.83
N GLY A 304 -20.13 79.07 105.72
CA GLY A 304 -19.51 78.06 104.86
C GLY A 304 -20.47 77.10 104.13
N ILE A 305 -21.78 77.27 104.27
CA ILE A 305 -22.81 76.46 103.62
C ILE A 305 -23.54 77.34 102.61
N SER A 306 -23.55 76.92 101.33
CA SER A 306 -23.90 77.79 100.20
C SER A 306 -25.36 77.71 99.75
N ASP A 307 -26.13 76.69 100.16
CA ASP A 307 -27.54 76.56 99.76
C ASP A 307 -28.35 75.80 100.83
N ALA A 308 -29.45 76.40 101.29
CA ALA A 308 -30.28 75.85 102.37
C ALA A 308 -31.06 74.59 101.94
N ASN A 309 -31.29 74.44 100.63
CA ASN A 309 -32.07 73.33 100.08
C ASN A 309 -31.25 72.04 99.84
N GLU A 310 -29.92 72.11 99.81
CA GLU A 310 -29.05 70.94 99.61
C GLU A 310 -28.98 70.01 100.84
N ILE A 311 -29.22 70.53 102.04
CA ILE A 311 -29.21 69.76 103.29
C ILE A 311 -30.43 68.82 103.38
N VAL A 312 -31.57 69.23 102.83
CA VAL A 312 -32.84 68.51 102.95
C VAL A 312 -32.96 67.40 101.90
N GLN A 313 -32.46 67.60 100.68
CA GLN A 313 -32.58 66.62 99.61
C GLN A 313 -31.69 65.38 99.78
N LYS A 314 -30.53 65.50 100.41
CA LYS A 314 -29.62 64.35 100.62
C LYS A 314 -30.06 63.38 101.72
N PHE A 315 -31.07 63.74 102.52
CA PHE A 315 -31.59 62.88 103.59
C PHE A 315 -32.78 62.00 103.13
N ILE A 316 -33.52 62.42 102.10
CA ILE A 316 -34.81 61.80 101.69
C ILE A 316 -34.62 60.74 100.58
N GLY A 317 -33.57 60.82 99.75
CA GLY A 317 -33.44 60.00 98.53
C GLY A 317 -32.79 58.62 98.67
N ARG A 318 -32.41 58.19 99.89
CA ARG A 318 -31.54 57.00 100.08
C ARG A 318 -32.26 55.66 99.88
N GLU A 319 -33.57 55.59 100.16
CA GLU A 319 -34.34 54.33 100.04
C GLU A 319 -34.95 54.15 98.63
N GLN A 320 -35.26 55.24 97.93
CA GLN A 320 -35.79 55.18 96.56
C GLN A 320 -34.78 54.62 95.54
N THR A 321 -33.49 54.87 95.75
CA THR A 321 -32.44 54.35 94.85
C THR A 321 -32.28 52.84 94.97
N TYR A 322 -32.52 52.26 96.15
CA TYR A 322 -32.41 50.81 96.37
C TYR A 322 -33.57 50.02 95.75
N ALA A 323 -34.80 50.56 95.83
CA ALA A 323 -35.98 49.94 95.21
C ALA A 323 -35.88 49.91 93.67
N HIS A 324 -35.35 50.98 93.06
CA HIS A 324 -35.19 51.05 91.60
C HIS A 324 -34.14 50.04 91.08
N LEU A 325 -33.11 49.76 91.89
CA LEU A 325 -32.05 48.80 91.55
C LEU A 325 -32.57 47.35 91.54
N LEU A 326 -33.44 46.99 92.48
CA LEU A 326 -34.09 45.67 92.54
C LEU A 326 -35.01 45.40 91.35
N ILE A 327 -35.77 46.41 90.90
CA ILE A 327 -36.65 46.29 89.73
C ILE A 327 -35.81 46.08 88.47
N SER A 328 -34.72 46.85 88.30
CA SER A 328 -33.82 46.67 87.15
C SER A 328 -33.17 45.28 87.12
N ILE A 329 -32.77 44.72 88.28
CA ILE A 329 -32.20 43.36 88.33
C ILE A 329 -33.23 42.32 87.84
N SER A 330 -34.50 42.42 88.27
CA SER A 330 -35.56 41.50 87.83
C SER A 330 -35.83 41.58 86.31
N ASP A 331 -35.82 42.78 85.74
CA ASP A 331 -36.02 42.96 84.30
C ASP A 331 -34.84 42.42 83.48
N TYR A 332 -33.61 42.55 83.98
CA TYR A 332 -32.43 41.96 83.35
C TYR A 332 -32.42 40.43 83.45
N GLU A 333 -32.88 39.83 84.54
CA GLU A 333 -33.01 38.37 84.67
C GLU A 333 -34.02 37.80 83.66
N LYS A 334 -35.16 38.47 83.46
CA LYS A 334 -36.14 38.09 82.43
C LYS A 334 -35.54 38.16 81.03
N LYS A 335 -34.77 39.21 80.74
CA LYS A 335 -34.11 39.38 79.43
C LYS A 335 -33.05 38.29 79.18
N ILE A 336 -32.31 37.88 80.21
CA ILE A 336 -31.35 36.79 80.12
C ILE A 336 -32.05 35.45 79.83
N ASN A 337 -33.19 35.18 80.45
CA ASN A 337 -33.94 33.94 80.20
C ASN A 337 -34.50 33.86 78.78
N ASN A 338 -35.05 34.96 78.25
CA ASN A 338 -35.52 35.00 76.86
C ASN A 338 -34.39 34.76 75.86
N LEU A 339 -33.23 35.39 76.07
CA LEU A 339 -32.05 35.19 75.21
C LEU A 339 -31.51 33.75 75.27
N LYS A 340 -31.62 33.06 76.42
CA LYS A 340 -31.26 31.63 76.51
C LYS A 340 -32.19 30.74 75.70
N GLN A 341 -33.49 31.04 75.70
CA GLN A 341 -34.50 30.29 74.94
C GLN A 341 -34.30 30.47 73.43
N GLU A 342 -34.12 31.71 72.95
CA GLU A 342 -33.83 32.00 71.53
C GLU A 342 -32.52 31.33 71.06
N ASN A 343 -31.49 31.29 71.91
CA ASN A 343 -30.22 30.64 71.59
C ASN A 343 -30.35 29.11 71.49
N GLN A 344 -31.27 28.51 72.24
CA GLN A 344 -31.57 27.08 72.15
C GLN A 344 -32.34 26.74 70.86
N GLU A 345 -33.28 27.60 70.45
CA GLU A 345 -34.01 27.48 69.17
C GLU A 345 -33.07 27.64 67.97
N LEU A 346 -32.14 28.60 68.01
CA LEU A 346 -31.13 28.79 66.96
C LEU A 346 -30.18 27.58 66.85
N LYS A 347 -29.79 26.96 67.98
CA LYS A 347 -29.01 25.71 67.96
C LYS A 347 -29.77 24.55 67.34
N ASN A 348 -31.07 24.44 67.60
CA ASN A 348 -31.91 23.42 66.98
C ASN A 348 -32.06 23.65 65.47
N ASN A 349 -32.26 24.90 65.03
CA ASN A 349 -32.30 25.26 63.61
C ASN A 349 -30.96 25.02 62.90
N PHE A 350 -29.83 25.29 63.57
CA PHE A 350 -28.50 25.01 63.03
C PHE A 350 -28.27 23.51 62.83
N ASN A 351 -28.71 22.67 63.77
CA ASN A 351 -28.60 21.21 63.64
C ASN A 351 -29.49 20.67 62.51
N HIS A 352 -30.68 21.25 62.29
CA HIS A 352 -31.54 20.89 61.16
C HIS A 352 -30.89 21.25 59.81
N LEU A 353 -30.34 22.45 59.67
CA LEU A 353 -29.64 22.87 58.45
C LEU A 353 -28.38 22.03 58.17
N LYS A 354 -27.67 21.59 59.22
CA LYS A 354 -26.51 20.71 59.07
C LYS A 354 -26.89 19.31 58.55
N GLN A 355 -28.09 18.85 58.88
CA GLN A 355 -28.62 17.58 58.38
C GLN A 355 -29.05 17.69 56.91
N ASP A 356 -29.69 18.79 56.52
CA ASP A 356 -30.07 19.09 55.13
C ASP A 356 -28.84 19.25 54.20
N TYR A 357 -27.73 19.82 54.70
CA TYR A 357 -26.46 19.91 53.96
C TYR A 357 -25.81 18.54 53.71
N SER A 358 -25.95 17.59 54.65
CA SER A 358 -25.34 16.26 54.52
C SER A 358 -26.07 15.35 53.53
N ASP A 359 -27.33 15.64 53.21
CA ASP A 359 -28.10 14.89 52.22
C ASP A 359 -27.91 15.46 50.79
N MET A 360 -27.67 16.78 50.64
CA MET A 360 -27.29 17.41 49.37
C MET A 360 -25.90 16.95 48.86
N ASP A 361 -24.94 16.70 49.76
CA ASP A 361 -23.60 16.20 49.39
C ASP A 361 -23.62 14.76 48.84
N LYS A 362 -24.62 13.95 49.21
CA LYS A 362 -24.76 12.57 48.72
C LYS A 362 -25.34 12.52 47.30
N GLU A 363 -26.19 13.47 46.91
CA GLU A 363 -26.68 13.57 45.53
C GLU A 363 -25.61 14.13 44.57
N PHE A 364 -24.74 15.03 45.05
CA PHE A 364 -23.66 15.59 44.23
C PHE A 364 -22.55 14.58 43.91
N LEU A 365 -22.27 13.62 44.81
CA LEU A 365 -21.28 12.57 44.60
C LEU A 365 -21.72 11.50 43.58
N VAL A 366 -23.03 11.22 43.46
CA VAL A 366 -23.55 10.21 42.53
C VAL A 366 -23.55 10.71 41.07
N GLU A 367 -23.81 12.00 40.85
CA GLU A 367 -23.77 12.59 39.50
C GLU A 367 -22.32 12.78 39.00
N ASN A 368 -21.38 13.11 39.89
CA ASN A 368 -19.95 13.24 39.56
C ASN A 368 -19.29 11.89 39.23
N HIS A 369 -19.66 10.80 39.92
CA HIS A 369 -19.14 9.47 39.59
C HIS A 369 -19.61 8.95 38.23
N LYS A 370 -20.78 9.40 37.75
CA LYS A 370 -21.31 9.01 36.44
C LYS A 370 -20.61 9.74 35.29
N GLN A 371 -20.33 11.04 35.46
CA GLN A 371 -19.54 11.81 34.49
C GLN A 371 -18.07 11.37 34.44
N ARG A 372 -17.47 11.02 35.59
CA ARG A 372 -16.08 10.53 35.65
C ARG A 372 -15.91 9.18 34.94
N ASN A 373 -16.90 8.29 35.02
CA ASN A 373 -16.85 7.01 34.29
C ASN A 373 -16.98 7.20 32.76
N GLU A 374 -17.84 8.11 32.29
CA GLU A 374 -17.94 8.46 30.86
C GLU A 374 -16.64 9.10 30.34
N GLN A 375 -15.96 9.88 31.17
CA GLN A 375 -14.68 10.49 30.83
C GLN A 375 -13.54 9.44 30.78
N THR A 376 -13.52 8.47 31.70
CA THR A 376 -12.53 7.36 31.65
C THR A 376 -12.72 6.44 30.43
N ASP A 377 -13.94 6.29 29.91
CA ASP A 377 -14.18 5.50 28.71
C ASP A 377 -13.83 6.28 27.43
N GLN A 378 -13.95 7.61 27.43
CA GLN A 378 -13.40 8.47 26.37
C GLN A 378 -11.87 8.46 26.37
N ASP A 379 -11.22 8.51 27.54
CA ASP A 379 -9.76 8.44 27.67
C ASP A 379 -9.20 7.09 27.20
N LYS A 380 -9.88 5.97 27.49
CA LYS A 380 -9.51 4.66 26.93
C LYS A 380 -9.61 4.63 25.41
N MET A 381 -10.63 5.28 24.82
CA MET A 381 -10.76 5.37 23.37
C MET A 381 -9.63 6.20 22.74
N VAL A 382 -9.22 7.29 23.39
CA VAL A 382 -8.09 8.11 22.93
C VAL A 382 -6.78 7.31 22.97
N ILE A 383 -6.52 6.59 24.07
CA ILE A 383 -5.33 5.75 24.22
C ILE A 383 -5.30 4.63 23.15
N GLU A 384 -6.43 3.96 22.88
CA GLU A 384 -6.48 2.95 21.82
C GLU A 384 -6.23 3.53 20.42
N VAL A 385 -6.68 4.76 20.16
CA VAL A 385 -6.45 5.44 18.88
C VAL A 385 -4.99 5.88 18.75
N GLU A 386 -4.36 6.35 19.83
CA GLU A 386 -2.93 6.67 19.86
C GLU A 386 -2.05 5.42 19.70
N GLU A 387 -2.38 4.30 20.32
CA GLU A 387 -1.70 3.02 20.12
C GLU A 387 -1.83 2.54 18.66
N LYS A 388 -3.03 2.66 18.05
CA LYS A 388 -3.23 2.34 16.63
C LYS A 388 -2.44 3.28 15.72
N ALA A 389 -2.32 4.57 16.06
CA ALA A 389 -1.54 5.55 15.32
C ALA A 389 -0.02 5.28 15.42
N THR A 390 0.49 4.93 16.60
CA THR A 390 1.90 4.58 16.79
C THR A 390 2.27 3.28 16.09
N ILE A 391 1.40 2.26 16.12
CA ILE A 391 1.58 1.01 15.36
C ILE A 391 1.57 1.29 13.84
N SER A 392 0.64 2.13 13.36
CA SER A 392 0.60 2.57 11.97
C SER A 392 1.88 3.32 11.56
N GLY A 393 2.39 4.22 12.41
CA GLY A 393 3.65 4.92 12.20
C GLY A 393 4.86 3.98 12.16
N LEU A 394 4.90 2.96 13.03
CA LEU A 394 5.95 1.94 12.99
C LEU A 394 5.88 1.07 11.72
N LEU A 395 4.68 0.73 11.25
CA LEU A 395 4.47 0.03 9.98
C LEU A 395 4.91 0.88 8.79
N GLN A 396 4.56 2.17 8.77
CA GLN A 396 4.99 3.12 7.75
C GLN A 396 6.51 3.25 7.72
N ASN A 397 7.15 3.31 8.89
CA ASN A 397 8.61 3.34 8.99
C ASN A 397 9.26 2.02 8.53
N LYS A 398 8.66 0.86 8.82
CA LYS A 398 9.14 -0.44 8.29
C LYS A 398 8.97 -0.52 6.78
N LEU A 399 7.85 -0.05 6.24
CA LEU A 399 7.60 0.00 4.79
C LEU A 399 8.62 0.92 4.11
N ASN A 400 8.83 2.13 4.64
CA ASN A 400 9.82 3.07 4.12
C ASN A 400 11.24 2.47 4.17
N ASN A 401 11.62 1.84 5.27
CA ASN A 401 12.91 1.17 5.38
C ASN A 401 13.04 -0.02 4.41
N TRP A 402 11.97 -0.76 4.16
CA TRP A 402 11.94 -1.85 3.19
C TRP A 402 12.06 -1.31 1.75
N ILE A 403 11.35 -0.24 1.40
CA ILE A 403 11.44 0.46 0.11
C ILE A 403 12.87 0.97 -0.10
N VAL A 404 13.45 1.67 0.88
CA VAL A 404 14.81 2.20 0.81
C VAL A 404 15.84 1.08 0.66
N ARG A 405 15.68 -0.04 1.37
CA ARG A 405 16.56 -1.22 1.21
C ARG A 405 16.43 -1.85 -0.17
N ASN A 406 15.23 -2.01 -0.71
CA ASN A 406 15.05 -2.57 -2.06
C ASN A 406 15.54 -1.63 -3.15
N LEU A 407 15.34 -0.32 -3.00
CA LEU A 407 15.92 0.69 -3.90
C LEU A 407 17.45 0.68 -3.84
N LYS A 408 18.06 0.49 -2.66
CA LYS A 408 19.51 0.30 -2.52
C LYS A 408 20.00 -1.00 -3.17
N LYS A 409 19.25 -2.11 -3.03
CA LYS A 409 19.58 -3.39 -3.69
C LYS A 409 19.51 -3.28 -5.21
N LEU A 410 18.49 -2.60 -5.74
CA LEU A 410 18.35 -2.29 -7.16
C LEU A 410 19.46 -1.36 -7.68
N ALA A 411 19.93 -0.42 -6.85
CA ALA A 411 21.05 0.46 -7.19
C ALA A 411 22.43 -0.23 -7.10
N GLN A 412 22.54 -1.34 -6.35
CA GLN A 412 23.80 -2.10 -6.21
C GLN A 412 24.00 -3.15 -7.31
N THR A 413 22.94 -3.59 -7.99
CA THR A 413 23.04 -4.37 -9.24
C THR A 413 23.44 -3.46 -10.39
N LYS A 414 24.72 -3.10 -10.43
CA LYS A 414 25.33 -2.30 -11.51
C LYS A 414 25.52 -3.14 -12.77
N ASP A 415 24.44 -3.47 -13.46
CA ASP A 415 24.50 -3.73 -14.90
C ASP A 415 24.09 -2.46 -15.63
N LYS A 416 24.99 -1.95 -16.47
CA LYS A 416 24.93 -0.63 -17.12
C LYS A 416 23.71 -0.41 -18.04
N GLY A 417 22.79 -1.38 -18.15
CA GLY A 417 21.49 -1.23 -18.82
C GLY A 417 20.31 -0.86 -17.89
N PHE A 418 20.42 -1.07 -16.57
CA PHE A 418 19.29 -0.88 -15.64
C PHE A 418 19.18 0.54 -15.06
N GLN A 419 20.23 1.35 -15.14
CA GLN A 419 20.20 2.72 -14.62
C GLN A 419 19.17 3.59 -15.36
N GLY A 420 19.01 3.40 -16.67
CA GLY A 420 17.97 4.08 -17.45
C GLY A 420 16.55 3.64 -17.09
N ILE A 421 16.35 2.41 -16.60
CA ILE A 421 15.05 1.93 -16.12
C ILE A 421 14.77 2.51 -14.74
N ILE A 422 15.78 2.63 -13.87
CA ILE A 422 15.64 3.24 -12.54
C ILE A 422 15.33 4.73 -12.67
N ASP A 423 15.96 5.44 -13.60
CA ASP A 423 15.71 6.86 -13.84
C ASP A 423 14.34 7.08 -14.50
N ALA A 424 13.89 6.20 -15.42
CA ALA A 424 12.55 6.23 -15.99
C ALA A 424 11.44 5.87 -14.97
N ILE A 425 11.72 4.99 -14.01
CA ILE A 425 10.80 4.66 -12.91
C ILE A 425 10.75 5.81 -11.90
N LYS A 426 11.87 6.46 -11.58
CA LYS A 426 11.90 7.67 -10.73
C LYS A 426 11.13 8.82 -11.36
N GLU A 427 11.29 9.04 -12.67
CA GLU A 427 10.56 10.09 -13.39
C GLU A 427 9.05 9.78 -13.46
N LYS A 428 8.66 8.51 -13.66
CA LYS A 428 7.26 8.09 -13.55
C LYS A 428 6.69 8.19 -12.13
N LEU A 429 7.48 7.93 -11.09
CA LEU A 429 7.06 8.05 -9.68
C LEU A 429 6.92 9.50 -9.23
N LEU A 430 7.78 10.41 -9.71
CA LEU A 430 7.64 11.85 -9.46
C LEU A 430 6.50 12.49 -10.26
N ASN A 431 6.17 11.96 -11.44
CA ASN A 431 5.06 12.45 -12.27
C ASN A 431 3.70 11.80 -11.96
N LEU A 432 3.66 10.80 -11.06
CA LEU A 432 2.41 10.26 -10.52
C LEU A 432 1.81 11.29 -9.56
N SER A 433 0.67 11.88 -9.96
CA SER A 433 -0.15 12.78 -9.13
C SER A 433 -0.28 12.24 -7.71
N THR A 434 -0.19 13.13 -6.71
CA THR A 434 -0.37 12.82 -5.28
C THR A 434 -1.62 11.97 -5.01
N MET A 435 -2.64 12.08 -5.86
CA MET A 435 -3.86 11.27 -5.77
C MET A 435 -3.66 9.79 -6.16
N GLN A 436 -2.82 9.49 -7.16
CA GLN A 436 -2.51 8.12 -7.59
C GLN A 436 -1.56 7.42 -6.62
N GLN A 437 -0.65 8.18 -6.00
CA GLN A 437 0.17 7.68 -4.89
C GLN A 437 -0.70 7.32 -3.67
N GLN A 438 -1.69 8.16 -3.32
CA GLN A 438 -2.68 7.84 -2.29
C GLN A 438 -3.56 6.64 -2.66
N GLU A 439 -3.93 6.44 -3.93
CA GLU A 439 -4.77 5.31 -4.34
C GLU A 439 -4.01 3.97 -4.27
N LEU A 440 -2.72 3.97 -4.61
CA LEU A 440 -1.85 2.79 -4.45
C LEU A 440 -1.56 2.50 -2.96
N LEU A 441 -1.35 3.54 -2.15
CA LEU A 441 -1.23 3.40 -0.70
C LEU A 441 -2.52 2.84 -0.11
N ASN A 442 -3.69 3.35 -0.51
CA ASN A 442 -4.99 2.87 -0.05
C ASN A 442 -5.30 1.44 -0.53
N LYS A 443 -4.84 1.04 -1.73
CA LYS A 443 -4.96 -0.36 -2.19
C LYS A 443 -4.05 -1.30 -1.40
N SER A 444 -2.82 -0.88 -1.09
CA SER A 444 -1.91 -1.65 -0.25
C SER A 444 -2.39 -1.75 1.20
N ILE A 445 -2.93 -0.66 1.76
CA ILE A 445 -3.54 -0.65 3.09
C ILE A 445 -4.77 -1.55 3.10
N ARG A 446 -5.62 -1.52 2.07
CA ARG A 446 -6.78 -2.42 1.96
C ARG A 446 -6.39 -3.89 1.84
N SER A 447 -5.30 -4.22 1.14
CA SER A 447 -4.83 -5.62 1.09
C SER A 447 -4.25 -6.06 2.43
N SER A 448 -3.47 -5.21 3.11
CA SER A 448 -2.93 -5.51 4.45
C SER A 448 -4.00 -5.55 5.54
N VAL A 449 -5.08 -4.77 5.43
CA VAL A 449 -6.22 -4.81 6.35
C VAL A 449 -7.06 -6.08 6.11
N LEU A 450 -7.16 -6.55 4.86
CA LEU A 450 -7.78 -7.85 4.56
C LEU A 450 -6.94 -9.02 5.12
N GLU A 451 -5.61 -8.92 5.11
CA GLU A 451 -4.71 -9.90 5.74
C GLU A 451 -4.75 -9.85 7.29
N LEU A 452 -5.09 -8.71 7.89
CA LEU A 452 -5.25 -8.56 9.34
C LEU A 452 -6.63 -9.00 9.87
N ASN A 453 -7.64 -9.09 9.00
CA ASN A 453 -8.97 -9.59 9.35
C ASN A 453 -9.09 -11.12 9.33
N ASP A 454 -8.05 -11.83 8.88
CA ASP A 454 -7.94 -13.27 9.04
C ASP A 454 -7.61 -13.61 10.51
N GLN A 455 -8.62 -14.05 11.25
CA GLN A 455 -8.51 -14.46 12.66
C GLN A 455 -7.45 -15.55 12.92
N GLU A 456 -6.98 -16.26 11.88
CA GLU A 456 -5.89 -17.23 12.00
C GLU A 456 -4.49 -16.59 12.10
N PHE A 457 -4.28 -15.39 11.52
CA PHE A 457 -2.98 -14.73 11.55
C PHE A 457 -2.67 -14.15 12.94
N LEU A 458 -3.70 -13.64 13.63
CA LEU A 458 -3.61 -13.18 15.02
C LEU A 458 -3.30 -14.32 16.00
N LYS A 459 -3.85 -15.53 15.76
CA LYS A 459 -3.59 -16.72 16.59
C LYS A 459 -2.19 -17.31 16.39
N ARG A 460 -1.57 -17.13 15.22
CA ARG A 460 -0.21 -17.64 14.95
C ARG A 460 0.91 -16.72 15.41
N ASN A 461 0.68 -15.41 15.53
CA ASN A 461 1.75 -14.44 15.83
C ASN A 461 1.75 -13.89 17.26
N PHE A 462 0.67 -13.99 18.04
CA PHE A 462 0.70 -13.70 19.49
C PHE A 462 1.06 -14.94 20.31
N ARG A 463 2.29 -15.42 20.17
CA ARG A 463 2.89 -16.37 21.12
C ARG A 463 3.98 -15.67 21.92
N ILE A 464 3.58 -14.65 22.68
CA ILE A 464 4.43 -14.01 23.68
C ILE A 464 4.50 -14.97 24.87
N LYS A 465 5.66 -15.59 25.08
CA LYS A 465 5.92 -16.38 26.29
C LYS A 465 5.89 -15.45 27.50
N PRO A 466 5.12 -15.76 28.57
CA PRO A 466 5.20 -14.99 29.81
C PRO A 466 6.60 -15.15 30.41
N LYS A 467 7.26 -14.01 30.62
CA LYS A 467 8.55 -13.93 31.30
C LYS A 467 8.27 -14.21 32.79
N LYS A 468 8.77 -15.35 33.28
CA LYS A 468 8.77 -15.69 34.72
C LYS A 468 9.44 -14.55 35.49
N GLN A 469 8.68 -13.86 36.34
CA GLN A 469 9.26 -13.12 37.45
C GLN A 469 9.26 -14.03 38.66
N ASN A 470 10.47 -14.25 39.16
CA ASN A 470 10.77 -14.83 40.46
C ASN A 470 10.21 -13.91 41.56
N SER A 471 9.38 -14.48 42.42
CA SER A 471 9.24 -14.02 43.81
C SER A 471 8.99 -15.23 44.70
N HIS A 472 10.09 -15.92 45.02
CA HIS A 472 10.18 -16.63 46.29
C HIS A 472 10.46 -15.55 47.36
N LEU A 473 9.57 -15.40 48.34
CA LEU A 473 9.85 -15.67 49.75
C LEU A 473 8.66 -15.26 50.64
N HIS A 474 8.30 -16.22 51.48
CA HIS A 474 7.72 -16.14 52.82
C HIS A 474 6.21 -15.87 53.04
N SER A 475 5.54 -17.01 53.23
CA SER A 475 4.51 -17.31 54.21
C SER A 475 4.51 -16.48 55.50
N ASN A 476 3.35 -16.06 55.98
CA ASN A 476 2.60 -16.80 57.01
C ASN A 476 1.32 -16.07 57.44
N ASN A 477 0.27 -16.87 57.64
CA ASN A 477 -0.78 -16.76 58.66
C ASN A 477 -1.61 -15.48 58.86
N SER A 478 -2.90 -15.65 58.58
CA SER A 478 -3.99 -15.70 59.58
C SER A 478 -4.54 -14.41 60.19
N GLN A 479 -5.85 -14.30 59.99
CA GLN A 479 -6.89 -13.78 60.89
C GLN A 479 -7.10 -12.26 61.01
N ASP A 480 -8.30 -11.90 60.56
CA ASP A 480 -9.36 -11.17 61.29
C ASP A 480 -9.10 -9.80 61.92
N TYR A 481 -10.21 -9.05 61.88
CA TYR A 481 -10.55 -7.79 62.53
C TYR A 481 -10.23 -6.49 61.79
N SER A 482 -11.31 -5.95 61.23
CA SER A 482 -11.79 -4.57 61.45
C SER A 482 -10.95 -3.73 62.40
N ILE A 483 -10.62 -2.50 61.99
CA ILE A 483 -10.81 -1.26 62.76
C ILE A 483 -10.36 -0.08 61.89
N LEU A 484 -11.27 0.88 61.74
CA LEU A 484 -11.03 2.25 61.27
C LEU A 484 -9.98 2.94 62.14
N ARG A 485 -8.92 3.48 61.55
CA ARG A 485 -8.28 4.73 61.99
C ARG A 485 -7.50 5.37 60.85
N ASP A 486 -7.85 6.63 60.62
CA ASP A 486 -6.99 7.80 60.42
C ASP A 486 -5.54 7.53 60.03
N ASP A 487 -5.20 7.93 58.80
CA ASP A 487 -3.90 8.48 58.45
C ASP A 487 -4.15 9.66 57.50
N ASP A 488 -4.41 10.81 58.12
CA ASP A 488 -3.96 12.10 57.59
C ASP A 488 -2.43 12.06 57.47
N GLU A 489 -1.89 12.86 56.55
CA GLU A 489 -0.46 13.09 56.30
C GLU A 489 0.26 12.12 55.35
N LEU A 490 0.05 12.30 54.04
CA LEU A 490 1.17 12.44 53.09
C LEU A 490 0.63 12.80 51.70
N PHE A 491 0.68 14.07 51.31
CA PHE A 491 1.08 14.54 49.97
C PHE A 491 0.87 16.06 49.91
N ASN A 492 1.87 16.78 50.42
CA ASN A 492 2.17 18.13 49.98
C ASN A 492 3.18 18.07 48.83
N GLU A 493 3.19 19.15 48.06
CA GLU A 493 4.18 19.58 47.06
C GLU A 493 3.92 19.18 45.61
N LEU A 494 3.17 20.03 44.91
CA LEU A 494 3.68 20.76 43.74
C LEU A 494 3.06 22.18 43.73
N PRO A 495 3.86 23.27 43.69
CA PRO A 495 3.32 24.63 43.69
C PRO A 495 2.92 25.05 42.27
N SER A 496 1.63 25.35 42.07
CA SER A 496 1.13 26.07 40.90
C SER A 496 1.43 27.56 41.05
N LYS A 497 2.29 28.07 40.16
CA LYS A 497 2.87 29.42 40.16
C LYS A 497 1.91 30.55 39.78
N ASP A 498 0.61 30.27 39.65
CA ASP A 498 -0.36 31.21 39.08
C ASP A 498 -1.35 31.78 40.13
N GLU A 499 -1.35 31.30 41.38
CA GLU A 499 -2.22 31.82 42.45
C GLU A 499 -1.57 32.95 43.29
N GLU A 500 -0.23 33.04 43.33
CA GLU A 500 0.45 34.11 44.10
C GLU A 500 0.34 35.50 43.46
N GLN A 501 -0.16 35.64 42.23
CA GLN A 501 -0.38 36.94 41.59
C GLN A 501 -1.77 37.53 41.89
N GLU A 502 -2.80 36.70 42.07
CA GLU A 502 -4.14 37.21 42.44
C GLU A 502 -4.19 37.67 43.90
N ASP A 503 -3.54 36.94 44.81
CA ASP A 503 -3.49 37.32 46.23
C ASP A 503 -2.70 38.63 46.47
N GLN A 504 -1.69 38.92 45.64
CA GLN A 504 -0.92 40.17 45.73
C GLN A 504 -1.70 41.38 45.16
N GLU A 505 -2.56 41.18 44.16
CA GLU A 505 -3.41 42.24 43.62
C GLU A 505 -4.58 42.57 44.56
N GLU A 506 -5.16 41.58 45.23
CA GLU A 506 -6.18 41.80 46.26
C GLU A 506 -5.63 42.57 47.47
N ASP A 507 -4.45 42.20 47.97
CA ASP A 507 -3.81 42.91 49.09
C ASP A 507 -3.38 44.35 48.71
N HIS A 508 -3.03 44.59 47.44
CA HIS A 508 -2.75 45.93 46.95
C HIS A 508 -4.02 46.80 46.88
N LEU A 509 -5.15 46.25 46.42
CA LEU A 509 -6.44 46.94 46.38
C LEU A 509 -6.99 47.24 47.78
N LEU A 510 -6.85 46.30 48.72
CA LEU A 510 -7.24 46.47 50.12
C LEU A 510 -6.42 47.55 50.83
N ASN A 511 -5.11 47.63 50.54
CA ASN A 511 -4.27 48.70 51.09
C ASN A 511 -4.58 50.07 50.48
N GLN A 512 -4.92 50.13 49.19
CA GLN A 512 -5.32 51.38 48.53
C GLN A 512 -6.65 51.92 49.10
N LEU A 513 -7.62 51.03 49.38
CA LEU A 513 -8.87 51.37 50.07
C LEU A 513 -8.63 51.84 51.52
N ARG A 514 -7.70 51.21 52.26
CA ARG A 514 -7.34 51.64 53.63
C ARG A 514 -6.70 53.03 53.66
N GLU A 515 -5.83 53.35 52.70
CA GLU A 515 -5.22 54.67 52.57
C GLU A 515 -6.25 55.74 52.16
N GLU A 516 -7.20 55.43 51.27
CA GLU A 516 -8.29 56.36 50.95
C GLU A 516 -9.21 56.65 52.16
N VAL A 517 -9.51 55.62 52.97
CA VAL A 517 -10.33 55.78 54.18
C VAL A 517 -9.57 56.60 55.24
N LYS A 518 -8.26 56.38 55.42
CA LYS A 518 -7.41 57.22 56.29
C LYS A 518 -7.35 58.67 55.81
N GLY A 519 -7.22 58.91 54.50
CA GLY A 519 -7.22 60.25 53.91
C GLY A 519 -8.54 61.01 54.08
N LYS A 520 -9.68 60.29 54.12
CA LYS A 520 -11.01 60.88 54.38
C LYS A 520 -11.26 61.17 55.86
N LEU A 521 -10.63 60.43 56.78
CA LEU A 521 -10.71 60.67 58.23
C LEU A 521 -9.83 61.84 58.71
N LEU A 522 -8.75 62.18 57.99
CA LEU A 522 -7.89 63.33 58.30
C LEU A 522 -8.38 64.68 57.73
N LYS A 523 -9.48 64.68 56.97
CA LYS A 523 -10.12 65.89 56.40
C LYS A 523 -11.47 66.26 57.03
N LYS A 524 -11.82 65.61 58.14
CA LYS A 524 -12.89 66.03 59.07
C LYS A 524 -12.26 66.37 60.41
#